data_AF-C5FQK1-F1
#
_entry.id   AF-C5FQK1-F1
#
_cell.length_a   1.000
_cell.length_b   1.000
_cell.length_c   1.000
_cell.angle_alpha   90.00
_cell.angle_beta   90.00
_cell.angle_gamma   90.00
#
_symmetry.space_group_name_H-M   'P 1'
#
loop_
_entity.id
_entity.type
_entity.pdbx_description
1 polymer ?
#
loop_
_entity_poly.entity_id
_entity_poly.type
_entity_poly.pdbx_seq_one_letter_code
_entity_poly.pdbx_strand_id
1 'polypeptide(L)'
;MVSSTVMWEPGSSEDEERGDDSAVEDEENNGSSDLAVRGSGFFNWVSQELDRRASKAGSRTKPKDKKEIKFCGLQAFTNPYPSGGNLAKKKNVGKDIIYSVAKPDECGDFSFARRPTSKFSTDYKKFSSPWDPDRGFATEHIVEAQLIHQFSEDISKSMGEIFLDPYISKNPTRPATKWIADQYPVNTMWLDEFVLLTGGVNNVKSRMWNDGTLVDERYITDPLMGDDFLTMPLKGSKTINAILRFKDVIFAYKYHTEPEIERIFKLQIDRISTIFGNLDDETKHLDFEQNANALKKILRDYKPQELQKKWDKWIKEHTDKSIAKVEDFFNEHYHKYSDTRKRLQKGLQDAINAAEKEERENKKKTLNQQQKKAADAKREQHKAEKEKYETVIQYLKDLEATYLETMKTKWKNPLK
;
A
#
# COMPACT_ATOMS: atom_id res chain seq x y z
N MET A 1 -30.37 32.58 27.05
CA MET A 1 -30.95 31.51 27.90
C MET A 1 -29.81 30.62 28.33
N VAL A 2 -29.79 30.19 29.60
CA VAL A 2 -28.71 29.37 30.18
C VAL A 2 -29.34 28.11 30.75
N SER A 3 -28.77 26.95 30.41
CA SER A 3 -29.06 25.65 31.01
C SER A 3 -27.72 24.89 31.02
N SER A 4 -26.97 24.90 32.13
CA SER A 4 -27.19 24.18 33.39
C SER A 4 -26.53 22.80 33.36
N THR A 5 -25.21 22.80 33.57
CA THR A 5 -24.42 21.63 33.96
C THR A 5 -25.05 20.97 35.18
N VAL A 6 -25.01 19.63 35.24
CA VAL A 6 -25.23 18.87 36.48
C VAL A 6 -24.01 17.98 36.69
N MET A 7 -23.15 18.37 37.63
CA MET A 7 -22.15 17.49 38.22
C MET A 7 -22.81 16.62 39.29
N TRP A 8 -22.23 15.44 39.55
CA TRP A 8 -22.44 14.69 40.78
C TRP A 8 -21.08 14.47 41.44
N GLU A 9 -20.97 14.81 42.71
CA GLU A 9 -19.77 14.64 43.53
C GLU A 9 -19.82 13.31 44.31
N PRO A 10 -18.65 12.79 44.79
CA PRO A 10 -18.56 11.46 45.37
C PRO A 10 -19.10 11.40 46.81
N GLY A 11 -19.65 10.24 47.19
CA GLY A 11 -19.91 9.89 48.59
C GLY A 11 -18.72 9.19 49.22
N SER A 12 -18.41 9.51 50.48
CA SER A 12 -17.36 8.88 51.30
C SER A 12 -17.97 8.02 52.43
N SER A 13 -17.13 7.20 53.08
CA SER A 13 -17.42 6.59 54.38
C SER A 13 -16.14 6.02 55.02
N GLU A 14 -15.95 6.18 56.34
CA GLU A 14 -14.73 5.87 57.10
C GLU A 14 -15.05 5.23 58.48
N ASP A 15 -14.25 4.39 59.15
CA ASP A 15 -12.99 3.70 58.77
C ASP A 15 -13.11 2.13 58.93
N GLU A 16 -12.87 1.41 60.04
CA GLU A 16 -12.31 1.72 61.38
C GLU A 16 -11.55 0.49 61.98
N GLU A 17 -10.21 0.58 62.00
CA GLU A 17 -9.22 -0.06 62.92
C GLU A 17 -8.91 -1.60 63.03
N ARG A 18 -7.58 -1.83 63.14
CA ARG A 18 -6.78 -2.77 63.98
C ARG A 18 -6.92 -4.32 63.92
N GLY A 19 -5.76 -4.95 63.65
CA GLY A 19 -5.35 -6.30 64.06
C GLY A 19 -3.83 -6.45 63.84
N ASP A 20 -3.09 -7.11 64.74
CA ASP A 20 -1.61 -7.07 64.80
C ASP A 20 -0.96 -8.47 64.82
N ASP A 21 0.34 -8.52 64.50
CA ASP A 21 1.32 -9.62 64.64
C ASP A 21 0.95 -11.04 64.14
N SER A 22 1.68 -11.55 63.13
CA SER A 22 2.75 -12.56 63.32
C SER A 22 3.09 -13.38 62.06
N ALA A 23 4.20 -14.14 62.15
CA ALA A 23 4.69 -15.18 61.23
C ALA A 23 5.22 -14.74 59.85
N VAL A 24 6.55 -14.75 59.72
CA VAL A 24 7.25 -14.92 58.43
C VAL A 24 7.47 -16.42 58.22
N GLU A 25 6.89 -16.98 57.16
CA GLU A 25 7.42 -18.16 56.47
C GLU A 25 7.33 -17.91 54.95
N ASP A 26 8.29 -18.44 54.20
CA ASP A 26 8.46 -18.19 52.76
C ASP A 26 7.55 -19.06 51.87
N GLU A 27 7.58 -18.77 50.56
CA GLU A 27 7.03 -19.60 49.47
C GLU A 27 5.50 -19.87 49.46
N GLU A 28 4.73 -18.97 48.80
CA GLU A 28 4.18 -19.39 47.50
C GLU A 28 3.88 -18.21 46.55
N ASN A 29 4.24 -18.40 45.28
CA ASN A 29 4.33 -17.39 44.22
C ASN A 29 2.94 -16.94 43.72
N ASN A 30 2.34 -15.96 44.41
CA ASN A 30 0.99 -15.49 44.16
C ASN A 30 0.95 -14.07 43.54
N GLY A 31 0.01 -13.82 42.62
CA GLY A 31 -0.42 -12.44 42.30
C GLY A 31 0.12 -11.76 41.03
N SER A 32 0.94 -12.40 40.19
CA SER A 32 1.20 -11.87 38.84
C SER A 32 -0.07 -12.03 37.96
N SER A 33 -0.95 -11.03 38.05
CA SER A 33 -2.26 -10.98 37.37
C SER A 33 -2.23 -10.27 36.01
N ASP A 34 -1.02 -9.98 35.53
CA ASP A 34 -0.69 -9.25 34.31
C ASP A 34 -0.58 -10.14 33.05
N LEU A 35 -0.74 -9.51 31.88
CA LEU A 35 -0.33 -10.02 30.55
C LEU A 35 -0.99 -11.31 30.01
N ALA A 36 -2.33 -11.32 29.93
CA ALA A 36 -3.10 -12.33 29.17
C ALA A 36 -3.61 -11.80 27.80
N VAL A 37 -2.72 -11.35 26.90
CA VAL A 37 -3.12 -10.73 25.60
C VAL A 37 -2.64 -11.48 24.33
N ARG A 38 -1.97 -12.61 24.51
CA ARG A 38 -2.61 -13.84 24.01
C ARG A 38 -3.29 -14.45 25.24
N GLY A 39 -4.54 -14.86 25.06
CA GLY A 39 -5.52 -14.93 26.15
C GLY A 39 -6.96 -14.89 25.65
N SER A 40 -7.18 -14.32 24.46
CA SER A 40 -8.50 -14.05 23.89
C SER A 40 -9.06 -15.10 22.93
N GLY A 41 -8.34 -16.20 22.65
CA GLY A 41 -8.67 -17.22 21.63
C GLY A 41 -8.75 -16.74 20.16
N PHE A 42 -9.08 -15.47 19.96
CA PHE A 42 -9.45 -14.76 18.74
C PHE A 42 -8.30 -14.61 17.75
N PHE A 43 -7.14 -14.25 18.27
CA PHE A 43 -6.05 -13.63 17.52
C PHE A 43 -4.80 -14.51 17.41
N ASN A 44 -4.87 -15.78 17.81
CA ASN A 44 -3.70 -16.66 17.81
C ASN A 44 -4.02 -18.06 17.26
N TRP A 45 -3.68 -18.28 15.99
CA TRP A 45 -4.00 -19.49 15.23
C TRP A 45 -2.73 -20.21 14.76
N VAL A 46 -1.89 -20.68 15.69
CA VAL A 46 -0.82 -21.64 15.39
C VAL A 46 -1.46 -23.00 15.07
N SER A 47 -1.85 -23.18 13.81
CA SER A 47 -2.52 -24.39 13.33
C SER A 47 -1.55 -25.28 12.57
N GLN A 48 -1.14 -26.39 13.20
CA GLN A 48 -0.42 -27.46 12.50
C GLN A 48 -1.30 -28.13 11.42
N GLU A 49 -2.63 -27.97 11.49
CA GLU A 49 -3.58 -28.33 10.42
C GLU A 49 -3.57 -27.38 9.21
N LEU A 50 -2.99 -26.17 9.27
CA LEU A 50 -2.88 -25.27 8.11
C LEU A 50 -1.73 -25.68 7.18
N ASP A 51 -0.53 -25.94 7.71
CA ASP A 51 0.61 -26.41 6.88
C ASP A 51 0.32 -27.79 6.26
N ARG A 52 -0.41 -28.65 6.96
CA ARG A 52 -0.93 -29.92 6.43
C ARG A 52 -2.04 -29.78 5.37
N ARG A 53 -2.38 -28.56 4.95
CA ARG A 53 -3.29 -28.27 3.82
C ARG A 53 -2.65 -27.46 2.69
N ALA A 54 -1.46 -26.89 2.89
CA ALA A 54 -0.68 -26.28 1.80
C ALA A 54 -0.02 -27.32 0.89
N SER A 55 0.15 -28.56 1.37
CA SER A 55 0.98 -29.60 0.75
C SER A 55 0.16 -30.75 0.13
N LYS A 56 -0.14 -30.62 -1.18
CA LYS A 56 -0.47 -31.69 -2.15
C LYS A 56 -1.39 -32.86 -1.69
N ALA A 57 -2.71 -32.66 -1.67
CA ALA A 57 -3.73 -33.56 -2.27
C ALA A 57 -5.17 -33.17 -1.86
N GLY A 58 -6.18 -33.55 -2.65
CA GLY A 58 -7.55 -33.73 -2.13
C GLY A 58 -8.42 -32.48 -1.92
N SER A 59 -8.57 -31.64 -2.96
CA SER A 59 -9.67 -30.68 -3.18
C SER A 59 -10.46 -30.15 -1.96
N ARG A 60 -10.15 -28.93 -1.53
CA ARG A 60 -11.14 -27.99 -0.98
C ARG A 60 -11.01 -26.66 -1.71
N THR A 61 -11.87 -26.43 -2.70
CA THR A 61 -11.82 -25.24 -3.54
C THR A 61 -12.13 -23.98 -2.73
N LYS A 62 -11.24 -22.99 -2.79
CA LYS A 62 -11.60 -21.57 -2.58
C LYS A 62 -12.92 -21.30 -3.33
N PRO A 63 -13.94 -20.67 -2.71
CA PRO A 63 -15.13 -20.25 -3.44
C PRO A 63 -14.66 -19.32 -4.57
N LYS A 64 -14.89 -19.72 -5.83
CA LYS A 64 -14.28 -19.06 -7.01
C LYS A 64 -14.55 -17.56 -7.03
N ASP A 65 -15.68 -17.17 -6.48
CA ASP A 65 -16.25 -15.83 -6.47
C ASP A 65 -16.14 -15.13 -5.10
N LYS A 66 -15.12 -15.41 -4.27
CA LYS A 66 -14.88 -14.68 -3.01
C LYS A 66 -13.43 -14.23 -2.83
N LYS A 67 -13.26 -13.02 -2.27
CA LYS A 67 -11.96 -12.53 -1.80
C LYS A 67 -11.70 -13.08 -0.40
N GLU A 68 -10.52 -13.67 -0.26
CA GLU A 68 -9.95 -14.11 1.02
C GLU A 68 -9.30 -12.90 1.70
N ILE A 69 -9.60 -12.68 2.98
CA ILE A 69 -8.87 -11.79 3.87
C ILE A 69 -8.20 -12.67 4.93
N LYS A 70 -6.88 -12.52 5.08
CA LYS A 70 -6.12 -13.17 6.15
C LYS A 70 -5.95 -12.23 7.33
N PHE A 71 -6.08 -12.78 8.53
CA PHE A 71 -6.10 -12.02 9.78
C PHE A 71 -5.68 -12.96 10.92
N CYS A 72 -4.54 -12.74 11.58
CA CYS A 72 -4.06 -13.62 12.67
C CYS A 72 -4.02 -15.13 12.32
N GLY A 73 -3.83 -15.49 11.04
CA GLY A 73 -3.91 -16.87 10.55
C GLY A 73 -5.30 -17.36 10.12
N LEU A 74 -6.39 -16.68 10.55
CA LEU A 74 -7.75 -16.93 10.06
C LEU A 74 -7.94 -16.53 8.58
N GLN A 75 -8.89 -17.20 7.93
CA GLN A 75 -9.38 -16.87 6.60
C GLN A 75 -10.84 -16.40 6.68
N ALA A 76 -11.08 -15.12 6.40
CA ALA A 76 -12.42 -14.58 6.18
C ALA A 76 -12.72 -14.48 4.68
N PHE A 77 -14.00 -14.61 4.31
CA PHE A 77 -14.44 -14.52 2.92
C PHE A 77 -15.45 -13.39 2.72
N THR A 78 -15.02 -12.37 1.98
CA THR A 78 -15.85 -11.25 1.52
C THR A 78 -16.14 -11.40 0.02
N ASN A 79 -17.11 -10.63 -0.48
CA ASN A 79 -17.45 -10.62 -1.90
C ASN A 79 -16.23 -10.14 -2.74
N PRO A 80 -16.12 -10.55 -4.01
CA PRO A 80 -15.01 -10.12 -4.84
C PRO A 80 -15.23 -8.65 -5.20
N TYR A 81 -14.15 -7.88 -5.26
CA TYR A 81 -14.23 -6.51 -5.74
C TYR A 81 -14.78 -6.51 -7.18
N PRO A 82 -15.67 -5.58 -7.56
CA PRO A 82 -16.08 -5.43 -8.95
C PRO A 82 -14.84 -5.16 -9.81
N SER A 83 -14.66 -5.86 -10.93
CA SER A 83 -13.61 -5.49 -11.90
C SER A 83 -13.84 -4.05 -12.39
N GLY A 84 -12.79 -3.32 -12.78
CA GLY A 84 -12.93 -1.88 -13.05
C GLY A 84 -13.97 -1.53 -14.12
N GLY A 85 -14.06 -2.35 -15.18
CA GLY A 85 -15.09 -2.25 -16.22
C GLY A 85 -16.51 -2.69 -15.79
N ASN A 86 -16.68 -3.30 -14.61
CA ASN A 86 -17.97 -3.55 -13.96
C ASN A 86 -18.30 -2.48 -12.91
N LEU A 87 -17.29 -1.97 -12.19
CA LEU A 87 -17.41 -0.87 -11.24
C LEU A 87 -17.94 0.38 -11.96
N ALA A 88 -17.28 0.78 -13.05
CA ALA A 88 -17.64 1.96 -13.86
C ALA A 88 -19.01 1.88 -14.57
N LYS A 89 -19.69 0.72 -14.52
CA LYS A 89 -21.06 0.53 -15.05
C LYS A 89 -22.13 0.58 -13.96
N LYS A 90 -21.76 0.64 -12.68
CA LYS A 90 -22.72 0.66 -11.58
C LYS A 90 -23.31 2.05 -11.40
N LYS A 91 -24.64 2.14 -11.48
CA LYS A 91 -25.40 3.27 -10.93
C LYS A 91 -25.00 3.44 -9.46
N ASN A 92 -24.75 4.67 -9.03
CA ASN A 92 -24.25 5.07 -7.70
C ASN A 92 -22.75 4.83 -7.42
N VAL A 93 -21.98 4.27 -8.34
CA VAL A 93 -20.52 4.52 -8.32
C VAL A 93 -20.29 5.97 -8.75
N GLY A 94 -19.31 6.62 -8.12
CA GLY A 94 -19.01 8.02 -8.38
C GLY A 94 -18.73 8.30 -9.86
N LYS A 95 -19.03 9.53 -10.30
CA LYS A 95 -18.40 10.03 -11.51
C LYS A 95 -16.90 10.19 -11.24
N ASP A 96 -16.13 10.00 -12.31
CA ASP A 96 -14.73 10.43 -12.37
C ASP A 96 -13.81 9.71 -11.37
N ILE A 97 -14.13 8.45 -11.02
CA ILE A 97 -13.38 7.59 -10.07
C ILE A 97 -12.01 7.11 -10.58
N ILE A 98 -11.48 7.65 -11.67
CA ILE A 98 -10.28 7.14 -12.34
C ILE A 98 -9.08 8.04 -12.01
N TYR A 99 -8.02 7.50 -11.44
CA TYR A 99 -6.76 8.21 -11.19
C TYR A 99 -5.70 7.75 -12.19
N SER A 100 -5.33 8.65 -13.11
CA SER A 100 -4.44 8.32 -14.24
C SER A 100 -3.82 9.53 -14.94
N VAL A 101 -2.75 9.25 -15.68
CA VAL A 101 -2.25 10.08 -16.78
C VAL A 101 -3.23 10.08 -17.97
N ALA A 102 -3.11 11.02 -18.91
CA ALA A 102 -4.00 11.09 -20.07
C ALA A 102 -3.74 9.96 -21.09
N LYS A 103 -2.48 9.54 -21.24
CA LYS A 103 -1.96 8.65 -22.27
C LYS A 103 -0.93 7.66 -21.68
N PRO A 104 -1.36 6.60 -20.96
CA PRO A 104 -0.41 5.70 -20.30
C PRO A 104 0.35 4.77 -21.26
N ASP A 105 0.12 4.82 -22.58
CA ASP A 105 1.05 4.31 -23.59
C ASP A 105 2.32 5.16 -23.72
N GLU A 106 2.19 6.50 -23.67
CA GLU A 106 3.32 7.43 -23.73
C GLU A 106 4.09 7.45 -22.41
N CYS A 107 5.35 7.00 -22.43
CA CYS A 107 6.20 6.98 -21.22
C CYS A 107 6.37 8.38 -20.61
N GLY A 108 6.43 9.41 -21.48
CA GLY A 108 6.55 10.82 -21.14
C GLY A 108 5.25 11.53 -20.74
N ASP A 109 4.12 10.85 -20.56
CA ASP A 109 2.97 11.51 -19.94
C ASP A 109 3.11 11.55 -18.41
N PHE A 110 3.18 12.76 -17.86
CA PHE A 110 3.28 13.04 -16.43
C PHE A 110 1.98 13.61 -15.83
N SER A 111 0.91 13.73 -16.62
CA SER A 111 -0.34 14.42 -16.24
C SER A 111 -1.25 13.60 -15.30
N PHE A 112 -0.73 13.02 -14.23
CA PHE A 112 -1.54 12.25 -13.29
C PHE A 112 -2.55 13.12 -12.54
N ALA A 113 -3.83 12.77 -12.65
CA ALA A 113 -4.96 13.47 -12.02
C ALA A 113 -6.17 12.54 -11.92
N ARG A 114 -7.22 12.99 -11.22
CA ARG A 114 -8.57 12.44 -11.32
C ARG A 114 -9.14 12.66 -12.74
N ARG A 115 -9.75 11.64 -13.34
CA ARG A 115 -10.15 11.58 -14.76
C ARG A 115 -11.62 11.17 -14.94
N PRO A 116 -12.38 11.84 -15.81
CA PRO A 116 -13.79 11.55 -15.98
C PRO A 116 -14.08 10.25 -16.74
N THR A 117 -14.88 9.37 -16.13
CA THR A 117 -15.27 8.05 -16.65
C THR A 117 -16.03 8.13 -17.98
N SER A 118 -16.57 9.31 -18.33
CA SER A 118 -17.23 9.59 -19.61
C SER A 118 -16.25 9.92 -20.76
N LYS A 119 -15.00 10.29 -20.46
CA LYS A 119 -13.96 10.60 -21.46
C LYS A 119 -12.83 9.56 -21.49
N PHE A 120 -12.67 8.78 -20.43
CA PHE A 120 -11.63 7.77 -20.29
C PHE A 120 -12.26 6.37 -20.28
N SER A 121 -11.86 5.53 -21.24
CA SER A 121 -12.28 4.13 -21.28
C SER A 121 -11.87 3.42 -19.99
N THR A 122 -12.69 2.51 -19.46
CA THR A 122 -12.25 1.61 -18.38
C THR A 122 -11.64 0.31 -18.90
N ASP A 123 -11.66 0.09 -20.22
CA ASP A 123 -11.05 -1.07 -20.86
C ASP A 123 -9.57 -0.83 -21.18
N TYR A 124 -8.77 -0.64 -20.13
CA TYR A 124 -7.32 -0.57 -20.23
C TYR A 124 -6.64 -1.95 -20.37
N LYS A 125 -7.42 -3.02 -20.63
CA LYS A 125 -6.89 -4.37 -20.90
C LYS A 125 -5.96 -4.43 -22.11
N LYS A 126 -6.14 -3.52 -23.08
CA LYS A 126 -5.23 -3.39 -24.24
C LYS A 126 -3.84 -2.85 -23.86
N PHE A 127 -3.67 -2.29 -22.66
CA PHE A 127 -2.40 -1.82 -22.13
C PHE A 127 -1.78 -2.77 -21.10
N SER A 128 -2.57 -3.62 -20.43
CA SER A 128 -2.07 -4.75 -19.64
C SER A 128 -1.52 -5.84 -20.57
N SER A 129 -0.34 -5.57 -21.10
CA SER A 129 0.45 -6.50 -21.90
C SER A 129 1.04 -7.58 -20.99
N PRO A 130 1.32 -8.81 -21.48
CA PRO A 130 2.16 -9.76 -20.75
C PRO A 130 3.53 -9.19 -20.37
N TRP A 131 3.99 -8.18 -21.09
CA TRP A 131 5.26 -7.48 -20.90
C TRP A 131 5.17 -6.21 -20.04
N ASP A 132 3.95 -5.78 -19.68
CA ASP A 132 3.69 -4.50 -19.00
C ASP A 132 2.28 -4.56 -18.33
N PRO A 133 2.12 -5.32 -17.23
CA PRO A 133 0.83 -5.47 -16.55
C PRO A 133 0.43 -4.20 -15.78
N ASP A 134 1.40 -3.39 -15.40
CA ASP A 134 1.28 -2.23 -14.51
C ASP A 134 0.50 -1.04 -15.12
N ARG A 135 0.23 -1.05 -16.43
CA ARG A 135 -0.62 -0.05 -17.11
C ARG A 135 -2.13 -0.37 -17.09
N GLY A 136 -2.53 -1.55 -16.60
CA GLY A 136 -3.94 -1.87 -16.40
C GLY A 136 -4.54 -1.07 -15.23
N PHE A 137 -5.84 -0.77 -15.27
CA PHE A 137 -6.56 -0.27 -14.10
C PHE A 137 -6.91 -1.40 -13.15
N ALA A 138 -6.42 -1.31 -11.92
CA ALA A 138 -6.91 -2.10 -10.80
C ALA A 138 -8.13 -1.40 -10.17
N THR A 139 -9.10 -2.20 -9.72
CA THR A 139 -10.09 -1.71 -8.75
C THR A 139 -9.39 -1.56 -7.41
N GLU A 140 -9.35 -0.34 -6.90
CA GLU A 140 -8.44 0.07 -5.86
C GLU A 140 -9.17 0.40 -4.55
N HIS A 141 -8.49 0.14 -3.43
CA HIS A 141 -9.01 0.21 -2.08
C HIS A 141 -8.09 1.00 -1.13
N ILE A 142 -8.60 2.12 -0.63
CA ILE A 142 -7.78 3.15 0.01
C ILE A 142 -7.12 2.66 1.32
N VAL A 143 -7.89 2.14 2.27
CA VAL A 143 -7.38 1.37 3.43
C VAL A 143 -7.32 -0.10 3.04
N GLU A 144 -6.13 -0.62 2.76
CA GLU A 144 -5.98 -2.02 2.34
C GLU A 144 -6.19 -3.02 3.48
N ALA A 145 -6.65 -4.23 3.15
CA ALA A 145 -6.81 -5.32 4.12
C ALA A 145 -5.49 -5.76 4.81
N GLN A 146 -4.33 -5.40 4.22
CA GLN A 146 -3.03 -5.60 4.86
C GLN A 146 -2.83 -4.73 6.12
N LEU A 147 -3.47 -3.57 6.23
CA LEU A 147 -3.29 -2.67 7.39
C LEU A 147 -3.88 -3.29 8.65
N ILE A 148 -5.08 -3.87 8.55
CA ILE A 148 -5.68 -4.64 9.64
C ILE A 148 -4.83 -5.88 9.98
N HIS A 149 -4.26 -6.55 8.98
CA HIS A 149 -3.37 -7.70 9.21
C HIS A 149 -2.10 -7.31 9.96
N GLN A 150 -1.43 -6.21 9.58
CA GLN A 150 -0.22 -5.69 10.22
C GLN A 150 -0.49 -5.26 11.66
N PHE A 151 -1.54 -4.46 11.88
CA PHE A 151 -2.01 -4.06 13.21
C PHE A 151 -2.15 -5.26 14.17
N SER A 152 -2.80 -6.33 13.68
CA SER A 152 -3.06 -7.51 14.50
C SER A 152 -1.83 -8.41 14.67
N GLU A 153 -0.89 -8.41 13.72
CA GLU A 153 0.43 -8.98 13.96
C GLU A 153 1.21 -8.20 15.02
N ASP A 154 1.21 -6.87 14.98
CA ASP A 154 1.98 -6.03 15.91
C ASP A 154 1.46 -6.14 17.34
N ILE A 155 0.15 -6.16 17.54
CA ILE A 155 -0.46 -6.57 18.82
C ILE A 155 0.02 -7.97 19.21
N SER A 156 -0.10 -8.96 18.31
CA SER A 156 0.26 -10.36 18.60
C SER A 156 1.76 -10.60 18.88
N LYS A 157 2.65 -9.74 18.37
CA LYS A 157 4.11 -9.77 18.64
C LYS A 157 4.43 -9.30 20.06
N SER A 158 3.64 -8.38 20.61
CA SER A 158 3.93 -7.73 21.90
C SER A 158 3.51 -8.51 23.15
N MET A 159 2.76 -9.63 23.01
CA MET A 159 1.89 -10.11 24.10
C MET A 159 1.69 -11.65 24.19
N GLY A 160 2.24 -12.31 25.22
CA GLY A 160 1.60 -13.43 25.97
C GLY A 160 1.64 -14.90 25.46
N GLU A 161 0.73 -15.72 26.04
CA GLU A 161 0.59 -17.19 25.89
C GLU A 161 -0.67 -17.65 25.09
N ILE A 162 -0.65 -18.80 24.43
CA ILE A 162 -1.71 -19.23 23.49
C ILE A 162 -2.97 -19.80 24.18
N PHE A 163 -4.17 -19.42 23.70
CA PHE A 163 -5.50 -19.92 24.12
C PHE A 163 -6.33 -20.35 22.89
N LEU A 164 -7.34 -21.22 23.07
CA LEU A 164 -8.21 -21.67 21.97
C LEU A 164 -9.32 -20.66 21.62
N ASP A 165 -9.75 -20.66 20.36
CA ASP A 165 -10.90 -19.91 19.85
C ASP A 165 -12.23 -20.42 20.49
N PRO A 166 -13.01 -19.55 21.18
CA PRO A 166 -14.28 -19.96 21.80
C PRO A 166 -15.37 -20.26 20.75
N TYR A 167 -15.20 -19.80 19.52
CA TYR A 167 -16.17 -19.99 18.46
C TYR A 167 -16.16 -21.42 17.90
N ILE A 168 -15.10 -22.20 18.14
CA ILE A 168 -15.03 -23.64 17.82
C ILE A 168 -16.05 -24.43 18.65
N SER A 169 -16.30 -24.05 19.92
CA SER A 169 -17.22 -24.77 20.81
C SER A 169 -18.65 -24.21 20.81
N LYS A 170 -18.82 -22.88 20.67
CA LYS A 170 -20.13 -22.21 20.79
C LYS A 170 -20.85 -21.88 19.48
N ASN A 171 -20.26 -22.16 18.32
CA ASN A 171 -20.91 -22.14 17.00
C ASN A 171 -21.67 -20.80 16.70
N PRO A 172 -20.97 -19.65 16.73
CA PRO A 172 -21.59 -18.31 16.76
C PRO A 172 -22.35 -17.99 15.46
N THR A 173 -23.39 -17.16 15.59
CA THR A 173 -24.12 -16.59 14.44
C THR A 173 -23.24 -15.71 13.53
N ARG A 174 -22.16 -15.12 14.05
CA ARG A 174 -21.19 -14.32 13.26
C ARG A 174 -19.81 -14.22 13.94
N PRO A 175 -18.75 -14.90 13.44
CA PRO A 175 -17.41 -14.77 14.01
C PRO A 175 -16.81 -13.38 13.71
N ALA A 176 -15.95 -12.87 14.59
CA ALA A 176 -15.42 -11.50 14.52
C ALA A 176 -14.73 -11.11 13.20
N THR A 177 -14.00 -12.04 12.57
CA THR A 177 -13.37 -11.78 11.26
C THR A 177 -14.40 -11.52 10.16
N LYS A 178 -15.66 -11.95 10.33
CA LYS A 178 -16.78 -11.58 9.46
C LYS A 178 -17.30 -10.17 9.75
N TRP A 179 -17.30 -9.71 11.00
CA TRP A 179 -17.63 -8.30 11.33
C TRP A 179 -16.66 -7.33 10.64
N ILE A 180 -15.36 -7.63 10.68
CA ILE A 180 -14.30 -6.85 10.02
C ILE A 180 -14.42 -6.96 8.50
N ALA A 181 -14.54 -8.17 7.94
CA ALA A 181 -14.59 -8.39 6.50
C ALA A 181 -15.80 -7.72 5.80
N ASP A 182 -16.88 -7.44 6.53
CA ASP A 182 -18.07 -6.75 6.03
C ASP A 182 -17.97 -5.21 6.06
N GLN A 183 -16.92 -4.64 6.67
CA GLN A 183 -16.65 -3.19 6.58
C GLN A 183 -15.97 -2.78 5.29
N TYR A 184 -15.39 -3.73 4.57
CA TYR A 184 -14.76 -3.46 3.28
C TYR A 184 -15.84 -3.19 2.22
N PRO A 185 -15.68 -2.12 1.42
CA PRO A 185 -16.35 -1.96 0.15
C PRO A 185 -16.46 -3.25 -0.67
N VAL A 186 -17.67 -3.48 -1.15
CA VAL A 186 -18.07 -4.66 -1.91
C VAL A 186 -18.99 -4.23 -3.05
N ASN A 187 -19.33 -5.17 -3.93
CA ASN A 187 -20.21 -4.94 -5.06
C ASN A 187 -21.64 -4.41 -4.72
N THR A 188 -22.02 -4.33 -3.44
CA THR A 188 -23.35 -3.90 -2.95
C THR A 188 -23.32 -2.79 -1.89
N MET A 189 -22.16 -2.39 -1.36
CA MET A 189 -22.05 -1.47 -0.21
C MET A 189 -20.75 -0.67 -0.30
N TRP A 190 -20.77 0.60 0.14
CA TRP A 190 -19.64 1.54 0.06
C TRP A 190 -19.10 1.73 -1.38
N LEU A 191 -19.99 1.74 -2.38
CA LEU A 191 -19.62 1.77 -3.81
C LEU A 191 -18.94 3.08 -4.25
N ASP A 192 -19.11 4.16 -3.48
CA ASP A 192 -18.48 5.46 -3.63
C ASP A 192 -17.07 5.56 -3.01
N GLU A 193 -16.64 4.54 -2.25
CA GLU A 193 -15.28 4.45 -1.70
C GLU A 193 -14.28 3.74 -2.64
N PHE A 194 -14.75 3.15 -3.74
CA PHE A 194 -13.90 2.52 -4.76
C PHE A 194 -13.41 3.52 -5.81
N VAL A 195 -12.12 3.43 -6.14
CA VAL A 195 -11.50 4.13 -7.28
C VAL A 195 -10.83 3.15 -8.24
N LEU A 196 -10.43 3.63 -9.42
CA LEU A 196 -9.53 2.93 -10.33
C LEU A 196 -8.17 3.60 -10.34
N LEU A 197 -7.12 2.81 -10.10
CA LEU A 197 -5.73 3.28 -10.09
C LEU A 197 -4.89 2.42 -11.06
N THR A 198 -3.89 3.01 -11.70
CA THR A 198 -2.96 2.26 -12.56
C THR A 198 -2.15 1.26 -11.73
N GLY A 199 -1.93 0.06 -12.27
CA GLY A 199 -1.29 -1.06 -11.59
C GLY A 199 0.07 -0.72 -10.96
N GLY A 200 0.94 0.01 -11.65
CA GLY A 200 2.26 0.43 -11.14
C GLY A 200 2.14 1.34 -9.90
N VAL A 201 1.31 2.38 -10.00
CA VAL A 201 1.02 3.32 -8.90
C VAL A 201 0.37 2.60 -7.72
N ASN A 202 -0.51 1.62 -7.98
CA ASN A 202 -1.12 0.82 -6.92
C ASN A 202 -0.11 -0.16 -6.26
N ASN A 203 0.70 -0.85 -7.06
CA ASN A 203 1.77 -1.71 -6.58
C ASN A 203 2.79 -0.95 -5.74
N VAL A 204 3.03 0.34 -6.04
CA VAL A 204 3.82 1.25 -5.22
C VAL A 204 3.06 1.65 -3.95
N LYS A 205 1.79 2.10 -4.04
CA LYS A 205 0.96 2.43 -2.87
C LYS A 205 0.95 1.29 -1.85
N SER A 206 0.67 0.07 -2.28
CA SER A 206 0.61 -1.08 -1.38
C SER A 206 1.93 -1.30 -0.63
N ARG A 207 3.07 -0.94 -1.22
CA ARG A 207 4.39 -0.93 -0.56
C ARG A 207 4.64 0.29 0.32
N MET A 208 3.99 1.43 0.09
CA MET A 208 4.05 2.57 1.02
C MET A 208 3.50 2.15 2.40
N TRP A 209 2.42 1.36 2.38
CA TRP A 209 1.68 0.87 3.55
C TRP A 209 2.18 -0.46 4.16
N ASN A 210 3.39 -0.93 3.83
CA ASN A 210 3.98 -2.13 4.43
C ASN A 210 5.50 -2.00 4.63
N ASP A 211 6.18 -3.00 5.19
CA ASP A 211 7.62 -2.91 5.53
C ASP A 211 8.57 -3.16 4.34
N GLY A 212 8.04 -3.49 3.15
CA GLY A 212 8.85 -3.78 1.96
C GLY A 212 9.45 -2.53 1.31
N THR A 213 10.51 -2.68 0.49
CA THR A 213 11.07 -1.55 -0.27
C THR A 213 10.06 -1.02 -1.30
N LEU A 214 9.94 0.31 -1.44
CA LEU A 214 9.03 0.93 -2.43
C LEU A 214 9.42 0.50 -3.85
N VAL A 215 10.69 0.72 -4.17
CA VAL A 215 11.37 0.25 -5.38
C VAL A 215 12.75 -0.25 -4.94
N ASP A 216 13.14 -1.44 -5.38
CA ASP A 216 14.49 -1.99 -5.16
C ASP A 216 15.51 -1.18 -5.97
N GLU A 217 16.62 -0.76 -5.35
CA GLU A 217 17.60 0.16 -5.95
C GLU A 217 18.21 -0.38 -7.26
N ARG A 218 18.23 -1.71 -7.45
CA ARG A 218 18.69 -2.36 -8.70
C ARG A 218 17.80 -2.03 -9.91
N TYR A 219 16.63 -1.44 -9.68
CA TYR A 219 15.75 -0.89 -10.72
C TYR A 219 15.83 0.64 -10.85
N ILE A 220 16.70 1.31 -10.08
CA ILE A 220 16.94 2.76 -10.10
C ILE A 220 18.39 3.04 -10.51
N THR A 221 19.38 2.79 -9.66
CA THR A 221 20.70 3.43 -9.75
C THR A 221 21.48 3.00 -11.00
N ASP A 222 21.79 1.70 -11.18
CA ASP A 222 22.49 1.26 -12.39
C ASP A 222 21.64 1.45 -13.68
N PRO A 223 20.32 1.15 -13.68
CA PRO A 223 19.44 1.42 -14.83
C PRO A 223 19.43 2.87 -15.31
N LEU A 224 19.37 3.83 -14.40
CA LEU A 224 19.28 5.26 -14.70
C LEU A 224 20.60 5.83 -15.26
N MET A 225 21.73 5.27 -14.82
CA MET A 225 23.06 5.61 -15.35
C MET A 225 23.38 4.91 -16.68
N GLY A 226 22.56 3.96 -17.12
CA GLY A 226 22.72 3.28 -18.40
C GLY A 226 22.30 4.13 -19.61
N ASP A 227 22.92 3.85 -20.75
CA ASP A 227 22.63 4.48 -22.06
C ASP A 227 22.00 3.49 -23.07
N ASP A 228 21.32 2.45 -22.57
CA ASP A 228 20.71 1.40 -23.40
C ASP A 228 19.58 1.93 -24.31
N PHE A 229 18.99 3.07 -23.95
CA PHE A 229 18.02 3.79 -24.78
C PHE A 229 18.61 4.22 -26.14
N LEU A 230 19.93 4.38 -26.27
CA LEU A 230 20.60 4.70 -27.55
C LEU A 230 20.54 3.52 -28.53
N THR A 231 20.73 2.28 -28.06
CA THR A 231 20.77 1.08 -28.91
C THR A 231 19.42 0.35 -29.01
N MET A 232 18.55 0.49 -28.00
CA MET A 232 17.26 -0.21 -27.92
C MET A 232 16.06 0.72 -28.20
N PRO A 233 14.84 0.18 -28.45
CA PRO A 233 13.61 0.98 -28.44
C PRO A 233 13.34 1.53 -27.04
N LEU A 234 12.91 2.79 -26.91
CA LEU A 234 12.74 3.47 -25.61
C LEU A 234 11.87 2.69 -24.61
N LYS A 235 10.78 2.06 -25.06
CA LYS A 235 9.90 1.25 -24.19
C LYS A 235 10.59 0.04 -23.55
N GLY A 236 11.70 -0.45 -24.12
CA GLY A 236 12.50 -1.55 -23.58
C GLY A 236 13.71 -1.12 -22.74
N SER A 237 14.02 0.18 -22.67
CA SER A 237 15.21 0.70 -21.98
C SER A 237 15.10 0.61 -20.46
N LYS A 238 16.20 0.20 -19.81
CA LYS A 238 16.36 0.22 -18.35
C LYS A 238 16.27 1.65 -17.80
N THR A 239 16.89 2.62 -18.47
CA THR A 239 16.84 4.05 -18.14
C THR A 239 15.40 4.57 -18.11
N ILE A 240 14.60 4.23 -19.13
CA ILE A 240 13.18 4.60 -19.20
C ILE A 240 12.37 3.91 -18.10
N ASN A 241 12.65 2.64 -17.80
CA ASN A 241 11.96 1.92 -16.73
C ASN A 241 12.29 2.48 -15.33
N ALA A 242 13.50 3.01 -15.10
CA ALA A 242 13.84 3.72 -13.85
C ALA A 242 13.06 5.04 -13.70
N ILE A 243 12.92 5.80 -14.79
CA ILE A 243 12.11 7.04 -14.83
C ILE A 243 10.63 6.72 -14.53
N LEU A 244 10.08 5.66 -15.14
CA LEU A 244 8.69 5.23 -14.90
C LEU A 244 8.47 4.77 -13.45
N ARG A 245 9.41 4.05 -12.83
CA ARG A 245 9.29 3.63 -11.42
C ARG A 245 9.27 4.81 -10.45
N PHE A 246 10.11 5.83 -10.65
CA PHE A 246 10.06 7.04 -9.81
C PHE A 246 8.80 7.86 -10.07
N LYS A 247 8.33 7.91 -11.33
CA LYS A 247 7.04 8.52 -11.70
C LYS A 247 5.87 7.88 -10.95
N ASP A 248 5.83 6.56 -10.83
CA ASP A 248 4.77 5.86 -10.07
C ASP A 248 4.82 6.18 -8.57
N VAL A 249 6.00 6.44 -7.97
CA VAL A 249 6.11 6.91 -6.57
C VAL A 249 5.61 8.35 -6.40
N ILE A 250 5.95 9.25 -7.32
CA ILE A 250 5.39 10.63 -7.34
C ILE A 250 3.86 10.56 -7.43
N PHE A 251 3.32 9.71 -8.31
CA PHE A 251 1.88 9.56 -8.49
C PHE A 251 1.17 8.93 -7.27
N ALA A 252 1.81 7.97 -6.59
CA ALA A 252 1.25 7.36 -5.39
C ALA A 252 1.24 8.34 -4.19
N TYR A 253 2.29 9.17 -4.04
CA TYR A 253 2.29 10.26 -3.06
C TYR A 253 1.21 11.29 -3.41
N LYS A 254 1.13 11.73 -4.67
CA LYS A 254 0.12 12.69 -5.13
C LYS A 254 -1.31 12.17 -4.92
N TYR A 255 -1.56 10.90 -5.21
CA TYR A 255 -2.85 10.23 -4.96
C TYR A 255 -3.27 10.35 -3.48
N HIS A 256 -2.32 10.23 -2.55
CA HIS A 256 -2.57 10.42 -1.12
C HIS A 256 -2.70 11.89 -0.68
N THR A 257 -2.48 12.87 -1.56
CA THR A 257 -2.74 14.31 -1.30
C THR A 257 -4.08 14.82 -1.85
N GLU A 258 -4.85 13.96 -2.52
CA GLU A 258 -6.12 14.30 -3.14
C GLU A 258 -7.24 14.29 -2.06
N PRO A 259 -7.97 15.39 -1.82
CA PRO A 259 -8.90 15.50 -0.67
C PRO A 259 -10.04 14.47 -0.61
N GLU A 260 -10.44 13.90 -1.75
CA GLU A 260 -11.43 12.81 -1.77
C GLU A 260 -10.84 11.48 -1.23
N ILE A 261 -9.57 11.21 -1.54
CA ILE A 261 -8.83 10.04 -1.05
C ILE A 261 -8.60 10.17 0.45
N GLU A 262 -8.22 11.37 0.92
CA GLU A 262 -8.10 11.71 2.34
C GLU A 262 -9.42 11.47 3.10
N ARG A 263 -10.55 11.96 2.55
CA ARG A 263 -11.90 11.75 3.10
C ARG A 263 -12.26 10.27 3.21
N ILE A 264 -12.05 9.48 2.17
CA ILE A 264 -12.41 8.05 2.17
C ILE A 264 -11.50 7.26 3.10
N PHE A 265 -10.20 7.56 3.14
CA PHE A 265 -9.25 6.95 4.08
C PHE A 265 -9.74 7.10 5.53
N LYS A 266 -10.16 8.32 5.90
CA LYS A 266 -10.73 8.59 7.23
C LYS A 266 -12.03 7.82 7.49
N LEU A 267 -13.00 7.86 6.57
CA LEU A 267 -14.27 7.11 6.71
C LEU A 267 -14.07 5.59 6.86
N GLN A 268 -13.03 5.04 6.24
CA GLN A 268 -12.67 3.63 6.40
C GLN A 268 -12.02 3.36 7.76
N ILE A 269 -11.14 4.25 8.23
CA ILE A 269 -10.47 4.11 9.54
C ILE A 269 -11.44 4.27 10.70
N ASP A 270 -12.27 5.32 10.70
CA ASP A 270 -13.27 5.58 11.75
C ASP A 270 -14.26 4.40 11.88
N ARG A 271 -14.57 3.75 10.75
CA ARG A 271 -15.41 2.54 10.69
C ARG A 271 -14.71 1.30 11.25
N ILE A 272 -13.44 1.09 10.93
CA ILE A 272 -12.64 -0.03 11.47
C ILE A 272 -12.43 0.15 12.98
N SER A 273 -12.13 1.38 13.41
CA SER A 273 -12.06 1.83 14.82
C SER A 273 -13.32 1.45 15.58
N THR A 274 -14.50 1.85 15.07
CA THR A 274 -15.81 1.52 15.66
C THR A 274 -16.05 0.01 15.76
N ILE A 275 -15.66 -0.78 14.74
CA ILE A 275 -15.77 -2.24 14.82
C ILE A 275 -14.83 -2.87 15.83
N PHE A 276 -13.62 -2.34 16.02
CA PHE A 276 -12.74 -2.83 17.09
C PHE A 276 -13.32 -2.56 18.48
N GLY A 277 -13.98 -1.42 18.70
CA GLY A 277 -14.72 -1.15 19.94
C GLY A 277 -15.89 -2.10 20.14
N ASN A 278 -16.74 -2.28 19.11
CA ASN A 278 -17.85 -3.23 19.15
C ASN A 278 -17.37 -4.69 19.38
N LEU A 279 -16.18 -5.05 18.89
CA LEU A 279 -15.60 -6.37 19.13
C LEU A 279 -15.13 -6.55 20.58
N ASP A 280 -14.55 -5.54 21.24
CA ASP A 280 -14.30 -5.60 22.69
C ASP A 280 -15.63 -5.81 23.46
N ASP A 281 -16.68 -5.07 23.07
CA ASP A 281 -17.97 -5.09 23.76
C ASP A 281 -18.76 -6.41 23.59
N GLU A 282 -18.76 -7.01 22.39
CA GLU A 282 -19.41 -8.30 22.13
C GLU A 282 -18.63 -9.50 22.71
N THR A 283 -17.34 -9.32 23.04
CA THR A 283 -16.48 -10.42 23.50
C THR A 283 -16.26 -10.49 24.99
N LYS A 284 -16.54 -9.43 25.76
CA LYS A 284 -16.49 -9.40 27.24
C LYS A 284 -17.37 -10.44 27.95
N HIS A 285 -18.21 -11.16 27.21
CA HIS A 285 -19.07 -12.24 27.67
C HIS A 285 -18.65 -13.64 27.13
N LEU A 286 -17.42 -13.76 26.60
CA LEU A 286 -16.84 -15.01 26.14
C LEU A 286 -15.78 -15.52 27.13
N ASP A 287 -15.90 -16.79 27.46
CA ASP A 287 -14.92 -17.56 28.23
C ASP A 287 -14.07 -18.43 27.27
N PHE A 288 -12.76 -18.45 27.53
CA PHE A 288 -11.76 -19.18 26.74
C PHE A 288 -11.32 -20.44 27.46
N GLU A 289 -11.34 -21.57 26.76
CA GLU A 289 -10.84 -22.84 27.28
C GLU A 289 -9.40 -23.06 26.85
N GLN A 290 -8.51 -23.39 27.80
CA GLN A 290 -7.21 -23.96 27.44
C GLN A 290 -7.38 -25.38 26.84
N ASN A 291 -6.47 -25.77 25.96
CA ASN A 291 -6.56 -27.02 25.21
C ASN A 291 -6.74 -28.26 26.11
N ALA A 292 -7.75 -29.08 25.81
CA ALA A 292 -8.19 -30.22 26.62
C ALA A 292 -7.14 -31.32 26.87
N ASN A 293 -6.01 -31.30 26.15
CA ASN A 293 -4.86 -32.18 26.42
C ASN A 293 -3.96 -31.67 27.57
N ALA A 294 -4.19 -30.47 28.10
CA ALA A 294 -3.54 -29.96 29.31
C ALA A 294 -4.30 -30.40 30.57
N LEU A 295 -3.59 -30.87 31.59
CA LEU A 295 -4.16 -31.41 32.84
C LEU A 295 -4.81 -30.36 33.77
N LYS A 296 -5.03 -29.13 33.30
CA LYS A 296 -5.91 -28.13 33.90
C LYS A 296 -6.73 -27.47 32.79
N LYS A 297 -8.06 -27.59 32.85
CA LYS A 297 -8.95 -26.76 32.03
C LYS A 297 -8.98 -25.35 32.62
N ILE A 298 -8.00 -24.52 32.25
CA ILE A 298 -8.04 -23.09 32.56
C ILE A 298 -9.15 -22.47 31.74
N LEU A 299 -10.16 -21.95 32.42
CA LEU A 299 -11.11 -20.98 31.88
C LEU A 299 -10.56 -19.57 32.15
N ARG A 300 -10.68 -18.66 31.18
CA ARG A 300 -10.44 -17.22 31.38
C ARG A 300 -11.55 -16.42 30.72
N ASP A 301 -12.08 -15.43 31.43
CA ASP A 301 -13.02 -14.45 30.88
C ASP A 301 -12.27 -13.45 29.98
N TYR A 302 -12.95 -12.90 28.96
CA TYR A 302 -12.35 -11.82 28.17
C TYR A 302 -12.22 -10.52 28.97
N LYS A 303 -10.98 -10.09 29.19
CA LYS A 303 -10.67 -8.71 29.57
C LYS A 303 -10.63 -7.84 28.30
N PRO A 304 -11.51 -6.82 28.15
CA PRO A 304 -11.45 -5.86 27.05
C PRO A 304 -10.06 -5.31 26.82
N GLN A 305 -9.67 -5.22 25.55
CA GLN A 305 -8.32 -4.90 25.12
C GLN A 305 -8.14 -3.47 24.63
N GLU A 306 -9.19 -2.65 24.64
CA GLU A 306 -9.19 -1.31 24.07
C GLU A 306 -8.68 -1.31 22.62
N LEU A 307 -9.12 -2.32 21.84
CA LEU A 307 -8.74 -2.56 20.46
C LEU A 307 -8.98 -1.31 19.60
N GLN A 308 -10.04 -0.56 19.90
CA GLN A 308 -10.31 0.74 19.29
C GLN A 308 -9.16 1.74 19.52
N LYS A 309 -8.83 2.03 20.79
CA LYS A 309 -7.75 2.98 21.12
C LYS A 309 -6.39 2.52 20.60
N LYS A 310 -6.13 1.20 20.64
CA LYS A 310 -4.92 0.58 20.07
C LYS A 310 -4.87 0.77 18.55
N TRP A 311 -5.98 0.58 17.84
CA TRP A 311 -6.09 0.83 16.40
C TRP A 311 -5.87 2.31 16.08
N ASP A 312 -6.60 3.22 16.74
CA ASP A 312 -6.52 4.66 16.50
C ASP A 312 -5.10 5.22 16.70
N LYS A 313 -4.40 4.72 17.72
CA LYS A 313 -2.98 5.02 17.93
C LYS A 313 -2.09 4.41 16.83
N TRP A 314 -2.21 3.11 16.58
CA TRP A 314 -1.36 2.39 15.63
C TRP A 314 -1.50 2.95 14.21
N ILE A 315 -2.73 3.18 13.72
CA ILE A 315 -2.95 3.67 12.35
C ILE A 315 -2.47 5.12 12.17
N LYS A 316 -2.50 5.94 13.23
CA LYS A 316 -1.90 7.27 13.25
C LYS A 316 -0.38 7.20 13.13
N GLU A 317 0.28 6.38 13.95
CA GLU A 317 1.73 6.17 13.91
C GLU A 317 2.19 5.50 12.60
N HIS A 318 1.42 4.55 12.07
CA HIS A 318 1.72 3.86 10.81
C HIS A 318 1.53 4.76 9.58
N THR A 319 0.56 5.67 9.62
CA THR A 319 0.40 6.71 8.58
C THR A 319 1.61 7.66 8.59
N ASP A 320 2.10 8.08 9.76
CA ASP A 320 3.31 8.90 9.86
C ASP A 320 4.55 8.18 9.31
N LYS A 321 4.74 6.90 9.65
CA LYS A 321 5.82 6.06 9.07
C LYS A 321 5.70 5.94 7.56
N SER A 322 4.48 5.74 7.05
CA SER A 322 4.20 5.59 5.61
C SER A 322 4.48 6.89 4.83
N ILE A 323 4.19 8.06 5.42
CA ILE A 323 4.57 9.36 4.86
C ILE A 323 6.10 9.52 4.85
N ALA A 324 6.75 9.35 6.01
CA ALA A 324 8.18 9.55 6.17
C ALA A 324 9.00 8.70 5.19
N LYS A 325 8.68 7.40 5.10
CA LYS A 325 9.27 6.43 4.17
C LYS A 325 9.31 6.90 2.70
N VAL A 326 8.30 7.64 2.26
CA VAL A 326 8.20 8.14 0.88
C VAL A 326 8.96 9.45 0.71
N GLU A 327 8.92 10.34 1.71
CA GLU A 327 9.75 11.55 1.69
C GLU A 327 11.25 11.21 1.76
N ASP A 328 11.65 10.21 2.55
CA ASP A 328 13.02 9.69 2.63
C ASP A 328 13.47 9.09 1.30
N PHE A 329 12.63 8.29 0.63
CA PHE A 329 12.90 7.77 -0.71
C PHE A 329 13.08 8.91 -1.75
N PHE A 330 12.29 9.98 -1.66
CA PHE A 330 12.49 11.15 -2.52
C PHE A 330 13.81 11.88 -2.20
N ASN A 331 14.15 12.06 -0.92
CA ASN A 331 15.41 12.66 -0.49
C ASN A 331 16.62 11.85 -1.02
N GLU A 332 16.56 10.52 -0.93
CA GLU A 332 17.65 9.63 -1.37
C GLU A 332 17.79 9.55 -2.90
N HIS A 333 16.70 9.47 -3.65
CA HIS A 333 16.78 9.18 -5.09
C HIS A 333 16.57 10.38 -6.02
N TYR A 334 15.91 11.47 -5.61
CA TYR A 334 15.56 12.57 -6.53
C TYR A 334 16.78 13.17 -7.24
N HIS A 335 17.88 13.40 -6.50
CA HIS A 335 19.10 14.01 -7.07
C HIS A 335 19.70 13.14 -8.20
N LYS A 336 19.62 11.81 -8.09
CA LYS A 336 20.10 10.83 -9.08
C LYS A 336 19.47 11.09 -10.47
N TYR A 337 18.22 11.55 -10.53
CA TYR A 337 17.53 11.93 -11.79
C TYR A 337 18.01 13.26 -12.37
N SER A 338 18.17 14.29 -11.56
CA SER A 338 18.65 15.60 -12.02
C SER A 338 20.11 15.54 -12.49
N ASP A 339 20.96 14.75 -11.83
CA ASP A 339 22.34 14.52 -12.27
C ASP A 339 22.42 13.66 -13.53
N THR A 340 21.53 12.67 -13.69
CA THR A 340 21.37 11.93 -14.95
C THR A 340 20.95 12.87 -16.09
N ARG A 341 20.04 13.82 -15.86
CA ARG A 341 19.70 14.82 -16.89
C ARG A 341 20.92 15.64 -17.30
N LYS A 342 21.73 16.13 -16.34
CA LYS A 342 22.97 16.87 -16.62
C LYS A 342 23.96 16.02 -17.43
N ARG A 343 24.13 14.74 -17.07
CA ARG A 343 24.95 13.75 -17.79
C ARG A 343 24.50 13.60 -19.25
N LEU A 344 23.20 13.39 -19.48
CA LEU A 344 22.64 13.23 -20.82
C LEU A 344 22.69 14.52 -21.65
N GLN A 345 22.48 15.69 -21.04
CA GLN A 345 22.66 16.99 -21.72
C GLN A 345 24.10 17.19 -22.20
N LYS A 346 25.10 16.73 -21.45
CA LYS A 346 26.50 16.71 -21.92
C LYS A 346 26.68 15.69 -23.05
N GLY A 347 26.19 14.46 -22.91
CA GLY A 347 26.29 13.41 -23.93
C GLY A 347 25.69 13.84 -25.29
N LEU A 348 24.54 14.53 -25.26
CA LEU A 348 23.92 15.15 -26.44
C LEU A 348 24.85 16.18 -27.10
N GLN A 349 25.49 17.07 -26.33
CA GLN A 349 26.41 18.06 -26.89
C GLN A 349 27.67 17.40 -27.47
N ASP A 350 28.23 16.40 -26.80
CA ASP A 350 29.38 15.64 -27.28
C ASP A 350 29.05 14.86 -28.57
N ALA A 351 27.84 14.30 -28.70
CA ALA A 351 27.34 13.66 -29.91
C ALA A 351 27.15 14.66 -31.08
N ILE A 352 26.58 15.84 -30.82
CA ILE A 352 26.46 16.93 -31.81
C ILE A 352 27.86 17.34 -32.31
N ASN A 353 28.80 17.57 -31.40
CA ASN A 353 30.19 17.93 -31.73
C ASN A 353 30.87 16.85 -32.60
N ALA A 354 30.61 15.57 -32.33
CA ALA A 354 31.14 14.46 -33.11
C ALA A 354 30.54 14.40 -34.53
N ALA A 355 29.22 14.57 -34.67
CA ALA A 355 28.53 14.60 -35.95
C ALA A 355 28.98 15.78 -36.83
N GLU A 356 29.10 16.98 -36.25
CA GLU A 356 29.61 18.16 -36.97
C GLU A 356 31.06 17.98 -37.44
N LYS A 357 31.92 17.39 -36.59
CA LYS A 357 33.30 17.07 -36.95
C LYS A 357 33.35 16.09 -38.13
N GLU A 358 32.55 15.02 -38.10
CA GLU A 358 32.49 14.04 -39.19
C GLU A 358 31.95 14.65 -40.49
N GLU A 359 30.90 15.47 -40.44
CA GLU A 359 30.39 16.18 -41.63
C GLU A 359 31.46 17.13 -42.21
N ARG A 360 32.21 17.83 -41.34
CA ARG A 360 33.31 18.75 -41.73
C ARG A 360 34.54 18.03 -42.28
N GLU A 361 34.82 16.80 -41.84
CA GLU A 361 35.87 15.96 -42.43
C GLU A 361 35.44 15.34 -43.76
N ASN A 362 34.18 14.93 -43.90
CA ASN A 362 33.66 14.37 -45.14
C ASN A 362 33.55 15.43 -46.25
N LYS A 363 33.19 16.67 -45.92
CA LYS A 363 33.20 17.82 -46.85
C LYS A 363 34.58 18.15 -47.43
N LYS A 364 35.69 17.68 -46.83
CA LYS A 364 37.06 17.87 -47.33
C LYS A 364 37.53 16.77 -48.29
N LYS A 365 36.71 15.73 -48.53
CA LYS A 365 37.11 14.51 -49.24
C LYS A 365 36.27 14.33 -50.50
N THR A 366 36.90 13.98 -51.62
CA THR A 366 36.18 13.56 -52.84
C THR A 366 35.63 12.14 -52.64
N LEU A 367 34.44 12.04 -52.03
CA LEU A 367 33.82 10.75 -51.69
C LEU A 367 33.30 10.03 -52.95
N ASN A 368 33.62 8.73 -53.06
CA ASN A 368 33.01 7.84 -54.05
C ASN A 368 31.54 7.51 -53.67
N GLN A 369 30.80 6.84 -54.55
CA GLN A 369 29.36 6.59 -54.35
C GLN A 369 29.05 5.72 -53.12
N GLN A 370 29.92 4.78 -52.76
CA GLN A 370 29.76 3.93 -51.57
C GLN A 370 30.06 4.71 -50.29
N GLN A 371 31.10 5.56 -50.31
CA GLN A 371 31.44 6.46 -49.21
C GLN A 371 30.36 7.51 -48.95
N LYS A 372 29.71 8.04 -50.00
CA LYS A 372 28.53 8.92 -49.87
C LYS A 372 27.40 8.22 -49.12
N LYS A 373 26.96 7.04 -49.60
CA LYS A 373 25.94 6.23 -48.92
C LYS A 373 26.27 5.93 -47.45
N ALA A 374 27.54 5.67 -47.13
CA ALA A 374 27.99 5.45 -45.76
C ALA A 374 27.93 6.72 -44.89
N ALA A 375 28.30 7.88 -45.44
CA ALA A 375 28.17 9.17 -44.76
C ALA A 375 26.70 9.56 -44.54
N ASP A 376 25.83 9.34 -45.53
CA ASP A 376 24.39 9.58 -45.43
C ASP A 376 23.75 8.69 -44.35
N ALA A 377 24.08 7.40 -44.33
CA ALA A 377 23.60 6.46 -43.31
C ALA A 377 24.05 6.84 -41.89
N LYS A 378 25.31 7.28 -41.73
CA LYS A 378 25.79 7.82 -40.44
C LYS A 378 25.08 9.11 -40.05
N ARG A 379 24.73 9.97 -40.99
CA ARG A 379 24.01 11.23 -40.71
C ARG A 379 22.63 10.97 -40.12
N GLU A 380 21.90 10.00 -40.66
CA GLU A 380 20.62 9.57 -40.09
C GLU A 380 20.81 8.81 -38.76
N GLN A 381 21.91 8.08 -38.55
CA GLN A 381 22.26 7.52 -37.23
C GLN A 381 22.47 8.62 -36.19
N HIS A 382 23.34 9.61 -36.45
CA HIS A 382 23.60 10.75 -35.55
C HIS A 382 22.31 11.52 -35.21
N LYS A 383 21.42 11.69 -36.20
CA LYS A 383 20.10 12.31 -36.01
C LYS A 383 19.18 11.47 -35.11
N ALA A 384 19.07 10.16 -35.35
CA ALA A 384 18.27 9.27 -34.51
C ALA A 384 18.81 9.14 -33.08
N GLU A 385 20.13 9.21 -32.91
CA GLU A 385 20.78 9.25 -31.59
C GLU A 385 20.46 10.56 -30.85
N LYS A 386 20.54 11.70 -31.55
CA LYS A 386 20.10 13.01 -31.04
C LYS A 386 18.63 13.01 -30.61
N GLU A 387 17.72 12.56 -31.46
CA GLU A 387 16.27 12.50 -31.17
C GLU A 387 15.98 11.67 -29.91
N LYS A 388 16.73 10.58 -29.70
CA LYS A 388 16.67 9.76 -28.48
C LYS A 388 17.16 10.51 -27.24
N TYR A 389 18.34 11.14 -27.30
CA TYR A 389 18.85 11.98 -26.20
C TYR A 389 17.85 13.07 -25.82
N GLU A 390 17.36 13.83 -26.79
CA GLU A 390 16.39 14.92 -26.57
C GLU A 390 15.09 14.41 -25.92
N THR A 391 14.61 13.22 -26.31
CA THR A 391 13.44 12.57 -25.71
C THR A 391 13.67 12.19 -24.24
N VAL A 392 14.78 11.52 -23.90
CA VAL A 392 15.06 11.12 -22.50
C VAL A 392 15.35 12.32 -21.60
N ILE A 393 16.07 13.32 -22.12
CA ILE A 393 16.30 14.60 -21.42
C ILE A 393 14.97 15.30 -21.13
N GLN A 394 14.01 15.26 -22.07
CA GLN A 394 12.69 15.86 -21.84
C GLN A 394 11.90 15.10 -20.77
N TYR A 395 11.85 13.76 -20.83
CA TYR A 395 11.19 12.97 -19.79
C TYR A 395 11.75 13.22 -18.38
N LEU A 396 13.06 13.48 -18.25
CA LEU A 396 13.67 13.84 -16.97
C LEU A 396 13.28 15.25 -16.50
N LYS A 397 13.18 16.25 -17.40
CA LYS A 397 12.64 17.57 -17.05
C LYS A 397 11.19 17.48 -16.57
N ASP A 398 10.38 16.68 -17.26
CA ASP A 398 8.96 16.55 -16.96
C ASP A 398 8.75 15.79 -15.63
N LEU A 399 9.60 14.79 -15.34
CA LEU A 399 9.71 14.14 -14.03
C LEU A 399 10.10 15.13 -12.92
N GLU A 400 11.16 15.92 -13.12
CA GLU A 400 11.61 16.95 -12.16
C GLU A 400 10.53 18.01 -11.91
N ALA A 401 9.87 18.52 -12.96
CA ALA A 401 8.78 19.47 -12.83
C ALA A 401 7.56 18.88 -12.08
N THR A 402 7.22 17.62 -12.35
CA THR A 402 6.08 16.93 -11.72
C THR A 402 6.35 16.59 -10.25
N TYR A 403 7.60 16.23 -9.92
CA TYR A 403 8.06 16.11 -8.53
C TYR A 403 7.94 17.45 -7.80
N LEU A 404 8.53 18.53 -8.36
CA LEU A 404 8.52 19.86 -7.74
C LEU A 404 7.11 20.44 -7.58
N GLU A 405 6.18 20.14 -8.49
CA GLU A 405 4.77 20.50 -8.32
C GLU A 405 4.11 19.68 -7.20
N THR A 406 4.33 18.37 -7.18
CA THR A 406 3.73 17.46 -6.18
C THR A 406 4.18 17.83 -4.76
N MET A 407 5.46 18.13 -4.55
CA MET A 407 6.00 18.49 -3.23
C MET A 407 5.54 19.85 -2.68
N LYS A 408 4.81 20.67 -3.45
CA LYS A 408 4.11 21.85 -2.91
C LYS A 408 2.95 21.47 -2.01
N THR A 409 2.29 20.35 -2.30
CA THR A 409 1.18 19.81 -1.52
C THR A 409 1.68 18.59 -0.77
N LYS A 410 2.20 18.79 0.45
CA LYS A 410 2.65 17.67 1.28
C LYS A 410 1.49 16.73 1.64
N TRP A 411 1.74 15.42 1.57
CA TRP A 411 0.86 14.41 2.14
C TRP A 411 0.83 14.59 3.67
N LYS A 412 -0.36 14.82 4.21
CA LYS A 412 -0.61 14.97 5.65
C LYS A 412 -1.29 13.72 6.20
N ASN A 413 -1.05 13.45 7.47
CA ASN A 413 -1.78 12.44 8.22
C ASN A 413 -3.17 13.02 8.62
N PRO A 414 -4.31 12.50 8.12
CA PRO A 414 -5.65 13.06 8.37
C PRO A 414 -6.24 12.68 9.74
N LEU A 415 -5.42 12.03 10.57
CA LEU A 415 -5.72 11.61 11.94
C LEU A 415 -5.04 12.52 12.97
N LYS A 416 -4.44 13.64 12.54
CA LYS A 416 -3.78 14.64 13.40
C LYS A 416 -4.64 15.85 13.68
#